data_AF-A0A7C4GLV1-F1
#
_entry.id   AF-A0A7C4GLV1-F1
#
_cell.length_a   1.000
_cell.length_b   1.000
_cell.length_c   1.000
_cell.angle_alpha   90.00
_cell.angle_beta   90.00
_cell.angle_gamma   90.00
#
_symmetry.space_group_name_H-M   'P 1'
#
loop_
_entity.id
_entity.type
_entity.pdbx_description
1 polymer ?
#
loop_
_entity_poly.entity_id
_entity_poly.type
_entity_poly.pdbx_seq_one_letter_code
_entity_poly.pdbx_strand_id
1 'polypeptide(L)'
;MNPEAEESVEEKFSEIVNMLRFFSKIRRYSFLDRIGNALNYETIEFALWEAIRTFRSIYDSAKIEKIDNKERRYYEEDGKTYILPKIPEESQIIEFLRLAREEIGVARRLAIRALSFPYIVKEEE
;
A
#
# COMPACT_ATOMS: atom_id res chain seq x y z
N MET A 1 -1.86 -12.77 31.79
CA MET A 1 -1.50 -12.86 30.36
C MET A 1 -0.88 -11.53 29.98
N ASN A 2 0.34 -11.55 29.46
CA ASN A 2 1.12 -10.37 29.08
C ASN A 2 0.54 -9.79 27.77
N PRO A 3 0.12 -8.52 27.69
CA PRO A 3 -0.49 -7.93 26.49
C PRO A 3 0.54 -7.45 25.45
N GLU A 4 1.73 -8.06 25.40
CA GLU A 4 2.80 -7.68 24.47
C GLU A 4 2.61 -8.34 23.11
N ALA A 5 2.58 -7.48 22.08
CA ALA A 5 2.77 -7.74 20.65
C ALA A 5 1.61 -8.34 19.83
N GLU A 6 0.43 -7.71 19.87
CA GLU A 6 -0.37 -7.64 18.63
C GLU A 6 0.35 -6.69 17.67
N GLU A 7 1.13 -7.26 16.73
CA GLU A 7 1.71 -6.50 15.61
C GLU A 7 0.59 -5.66 14.99
N SER A 8 0.79 -4.34 14.96
CA SER A 8 -0.27 -3.47 14.44
C SER A 8 -0.55 -3.86 12.99
N VAL A 9 -1.81 -3.75 12.55
CA VAL A 9 -2.20 -3.95 11.14
C VAL A 9 -1.25 -3.21 10.16
N GLU A 10 -0.63 -2.11 10.64
CA GLU A 10 0.33 -1.30 9.89
C GLU A 10 1.69 -1.98 9.67
N GLU A 11 2.22 -2.66 10.69
CA GLU A 11 3.52 -3.37 10.60
C GLU A 11 3.35 -4.61 9.73
N LYS A 12 2.28 -5.36 9.99
CA LYS A 12 1.96 -6.61 9.30
C LYS A 12 1.68 -6.44 7.80
N PHE A 13 1.03 -5.34 7.41
CA PHE A 13 0.65 -5.06 6.02
C PHE A 13 1.32 -3.80 5.45
N SER A 14 2.51 -3.50 5.94
CA SER A 14 3.26 -2.29 5.61
C SER A 14 3.47 -2.09 4.10
N GLU A 15 3.68 -3.14 3.32
CA GLU A 15 3.89 -3.03 1.88
C GLU A 15 2.60 -2.66 1.15
N ILE A 16 1.46 -3.26 1.54
CA ILE A 16 0.13 -2.91 1.02
C ILE A 16 -0.19 -1.45 1.36
N VAL A 17 0.04 -1.06 2.62
CA VAL A 17 -0.18 0.33 3.07
C VAL A 17 0.68 1.30 2.27
N ASN A 18 1.96 1.00 2.06
CA ASN A 18 2.87 1.86 1.29
C ASN A 18 2.45 1.97 -0.18
N MET A 19 2.01 0.87 -0.79
CA MET A 19 1.47 0.87 -2.16
C MET A 19 0.22 1.75 -2.27
N LEU A 20 -0.76 1.60 -1.36
CA LEU A 20 -1.96 2.45 -1.36
C LEU A 20 -1.63 3.91 -1.06
N ARG A 21 -0.66 4.16 -0.18
CA ARG A 21 -0.17 5.52 0.08
C ARG A 21 0.45 6.16 -1.16
N PHE A 22 1.15 5.39 -2.00
CA PHE A 22 1.64 5.89 -3.28
C PHE A 22 0.47 6.39 -4.16
N PHE A 23 -0.62 5.63 -4.27
CA PHE A 23 -1.81 6.06 -5.02
C PHE A 23 -2.43 7.36 -4.46
N SER A 24 -2.47 7.51 -3.13
CA SER A 24 -2.89 8.76 -2.49
C SER A 24 -2.00 9.95 -2.87
N LYS A 25 -0.67 9.76 -2.91
CA LYS A 25 0.29 10.82 -3.29
C LYS A 25 0.08 11.32 -4.72
N ILE A 26 -0.23 10.40 -5.64
CA ILE A 26 -0.54 10.73 -7.03
C ILE A 26 -2.02 11.06 -7.26
N ARG A 27 -2.78 11.32 -6.18
CA ARG A 27 -4.19 11.74 -6.20
C ARG A 27 -5.15 10.73 -6.85
N ARG A 28 -4.79 9.44 -6.86
CA ARG A 28 -5.63 8.34 -7.35
C ARG A 28 -6.32 7.63 -6.19
N TYR A 29 -7.33 8.26 -5.61
CA TYR A 29 -7.99 7.80 -4.37
C TYR A 29 -8.97 6.65 -4.56
N SER A 30 -9.39 6.35 -5.79
CA SER A 30 -10.44 5.38 -6.09
C SER A 30 -10.23 4.00 -5.47
N PHE A 31 -8.98 3.52 -5.41
CA PHE A 31 -8.65 2.25 -4.75
C PHE A 31 -8.83 2.31 -3.24
N LEU A 32 -8.36 3.38 -2.60
CA LEU A 32 -8.48 3.57 -1.15
C LEU A 32 -9.93 3.72 -0.73
N ASP A 33 -10.71 4.50 -1.50
CA ASP A 33 -12.12 4.73 -1.21
C ASP A 33 -12.94 3.45 -1.32
N ARG A 34 -12.68 2.63 -2.36
CA ARG A 34 -13.36 1.34 -2.53
C ARG A 34 -12.99 0.33 -1.45
N ILE A 35 -11.72 0.27 -1.05
CA ILE A 35 -11.27 -0.63 0.03
C ILE A 35 -11.81 -0.17 1.38
N GLY A 36 -11.68 1.12 1.71
CA GLY A 36 -12.02 1.67 3.02
C GLY A 36 -13.53 1.76 3.31
N ASN A 37 -14.33 1.91 2.25
CA ASN A 37 -15.79 2.01 2.34
C ASN A 37 -16.53 0.75 1.87
N ALA A 38 -15.81 -0.34 1.61
CA ALA A 38 -16.43 -1.60 1.21
C ALA A 38 -17.43 -2.11 2.26
N LEU A 39 -18.55 -2.67 1.78
CA LEU A 39 -19.57 -3.31 2.60
C LEU A 39 -19.49 -4.84 2.57
N ASN A 40 -18.63 -5.40 1.71
CA ASN A 40 -18.42 -6.84 1.55
C ASN A 40 -16.97 -7.13 1.15
N TYR A 41 -16.57 -8.38 1.35
CA TYR A 41 -15.23 -8.87 1.08
C TYR A 41 -14.88 -8.79 -0.41
N GLU A 42 -15.82 -9.12 -1.29
CA GLU A 42 -15.59 -9.17 -2.73
C GLU A 42 -15.16 -7.80 -3.26
N THR A 43 -15.78 -6.72 -2.77
CA THR A 43 -15.39 -5.34 -3.14
C THR A 43 -13.95 -5.03 -2.74
N ILE A 44 -13.53 -5.49 -1.56
CA ILE A 44 -12.15 -5.31 -1.06
C ILE A 44 -11.19 -6.09 -1.94
N GLU A 45 -11.48 -7.36 -2.20
CA GLU A 45 -10.67 -8.25 -3.02
C GLU A 45 -10.47 -7.70 -4.43
N PHE A 46 -11.56 -7.34 -5.13
CA PHE A 46 -11.46 -6.76 -6.46
C PHE A 46 -10.68 -5.44 -6.47
N ALA A 47 -10.96 -4.53 -5.53
CA ALA A 47 -10.28 -3.25 -5.47
C ALA A 47 -8.77 -3.39 -5.19
N LEU A 48 -8.39 -4.33 -4.31
CA LEU A 48 -6.98 -4.61 -4.03
C LEU A 48 -6.27 -5.20 -5.23
N TRP A 49 -6.86 -6.19 -5.92
CA TRP A 49 -6.26 -6.77 -7.12
C TRP A 49 -6.12 -5.75 -8.25
N GLU A 50 -7.10 -4.88 -8.44
CA GLU A 50 -7.00 -3.78 -9.40
C GLU A 50 -5.88 -2.79 -9.04
N ALA A 51 -5.74 -2.46 -7.75
CA ALA A 51 -4.65 -1.60 -7.27
C ALA A 51 -3.29 -2.25 -7.51
N ILE A 52 -3.11 -3.53 -7.16
CA ILE A 52 -1.86 -4.28 -7.39
C ILE A 52 -1.52 -4.34 -8.87
N ARG A 53 -2.49 -4.68 -9.73
CA ARG A 53 -2.29 -4.75 -11.18
C ARG A 53 -1.85 -3.39 -11.74
N THR A 54 -2.52 -2.32 -11.32
CA THR A 54 -2.18 -0.96 -11.74
C THR A 54 -0.79 -0.57 -11.25
N PHE A 55 -0.46 -0.90 -10.00
CA PHE A 55 0.84 -0.60 -9.40
C PHE A 55 1.97 -1.35 -10.12
N ARG A 56 1.79 -2.65 -10.43
CA ARG A 56 2.75 -3.45 -11.20
C ARG A 56 3.03 -2.82 -12.56
N SER A 57 1.99 -2.39 -13.27
CA SER A 57 2.16 -1.71 -14.56
C SER A 57 3.00 -0.43 -14.43
N ILE A 58 2.77 0.38 -13.39
CA ILE A 58 3.57 1.58 -13.12
C ILE A 58 5.02 1.17 -12.80
N TYR A 59 5.19 0.18 -11.91
CA TYR A 59 6.48 -0.31 -11.44
C TYR A 59 7.35 -0.82 -12.60
N ASP A 60 6.77 -1.59 -13.53
CA ASP A 60 7.48 -2.15 -14.68
C ASP A 60 7.92 -1.08 -15.68
N SER A 61 7.14 0.00 -15.82
CA SER A 61 7.48 1.16 -16.66
C SER A 61 8.35 2.22 -15.96
N ALA A 62 8.67 2.02 -14.67
CA ALA A 62 9.31 3.03 -13.86
C ALA A 62 10.75 3.30 -14.31
N LYS A 63 11.18 4.55 -14.19
CA LYS A 63 12.58 4.90 -14.37
C LYS A 63 13.39 4.41 -13.17
N ILE A 64 14.65 4.05 -13.42
CA ILE A 64 15.58 3.56 -12.40
C ILE A 64 16.70 4.59 -12.24
N GLU A 65 16.96 4.99 -11.00
CA GLU A 65 18.12 5.81 -10.64
C GLU A 65 19.00 5.05 -9.65
N LYS A 66 20.32 5.19 -9.79
CA LYS A 66 21.30 4.64 -8.86
C LYS A 66 21.77 5.76 -7.92
N ILE A 67 21.43 5.63 -6.65
CA ILE A 67 21.89 6.53 -5.57
C ILE A 67 22.61 5.67 -4.54
N ASP A 68 23.85 5.99 -4.20
CA ASP A 68 24.65 5.27 -3.19
C ASP A 68 24.70 3.74 -3.40
N ASN A 69 24.90 3.30 -4.64
CA ASN A 69 24.87 1.89 -5.06
C ASN A 69 23.53 1.15 -4.84
N LYS A 70 22.45 1.86 -4.49
CA LYS A 70 21.09 1.31 -4.42
C LYS A 70 20.29 1.76 -5.63
N GLU A 71 19.60 0.81 -6.27
CA GLU A 71 18.65 1.11 -7.35
C GLU A 71 17.31 1.52 -6.76
N ARG A 72 16.85 2.73 -7.10
CA ARG A 72 15.53 3.22 -6.73
C ARG A 72 14.68 3.40 -7.98
N ARG A 73 13.46 2.86 -7.92
CA ARG A 73 12.45 3.09 -8.95
C ARG A 73 11.63 4.33 -8.61
N TYR A 74 11.36 5.14 -9.62
CA TYR A 74 10.56 6.34 -9.47
C TYR A 74 9.59 6.53 -10.62
N TYR A 75 8.51 7.23 -10.32
CA TYR A 75 7.43 7.58 -11.22
C TYR A 75 7.31 9.10 -11.29
N GLU A 76 7.24 9.64 -12.50
CA GLU A 76 7.04 11.07 -12.74
C GLU A 76 5.60 11.31 -13.22
N GLU A 77 4.90 12.22 -12.55
CA GLU A 77 3.56 12.67 -12.94
C GLU A 77 3.38 14.13 -12.50
N ASP A 78 2.79 14.97 -13.36
CA ASP A 78 2.58 16.40 -13.12
C ASP A 78 3.84 17.18 -12.70
N GLY A 79 5.00 16.84 -13.29
CA GLY A 79 6.28 17.48 -12.99
C GLY A 79 6.81 17.17 -11.58
N LYS A 80 6.24 16.16 -10.90
CA LYS A 80 6.68 15.68 -9.59
C LYS A 80 7.24 14.26 -9.70
N THR A 81 8.27 13.99 -8.92
CA THR A 81 8.88 12.67 -8.81
C THR A 81 8.40 11.96 -7.55
N TYR A 82 7.94 10.72 -7.71
CA TYR A 82 7.46 9.86 -6.65
C TYR A 82 8.31 8.60 -6.58
N ILE A 83 8.96 8.36 -5.45
CA ILE A 83 9.67 7.10 -5.20
C ILE A 83 8.64 5.98 -5.06
N LEU A 84 8.83 4.90 -5.82
CA LEU A 84 7.96 3.74 -5.75
C LEU A 84 8.33 2.86 -4.56
N PRO A 85 7.35 2.46 -3.72
CA PRO A 85 7.58 1.45 -2.71
C PRO A 85 7.79 0.08 -3.36
N LYS A 86 8.19 -0.90 -2.55
CA LYS A 86 8.24 -2.30 -2.96
C LYS A 86 6.84 -2.81 -3.33
N ILE A 87 6.76 -3.70 -4.31
CA ILE A 87 5.53 -4.45 -4.61
C ILE A 87 5.20 -5.33 -3.39
N PRO A 88 3.94 -5.32 -2.90
CA PRO A 88 3.55 -6.19 -1.79
C PRO A 88 3.81 -7.66 -2.08
N GLU A 89 4.39 -8.36 -1.12
CA GLU A 89 4.59 -9.80 -1.13
C GLU A 89 3.26 -10.55 -1.12
N GLU A 90 3.25 -11.71 -1.78
CA GLU A 90 2.05 -12.54 -1.89
C GLU A 90 1.51 -12.97 -0.52
N SER A 91 2.40 -13.25 0.44
CA SER A 91 2.03 -13.62 1.80
C SER A 91 1.25 -12.52 2.53
N GLN A 92 1.65 -11.24 2.38
CA GLN A 92 0.91 -10.12 2.95
C GLN A 92 -0.48 -9.99 2.30
N ILE A 93 -0.57 -10.16 0.98
CA ILE A 93 -1.83 -10.05 0.24
C ILE A 93 -2.82 -11.13 0.70
N ILE A 94 -2.38 -12.39 0.72
CA ILE A 94 -3.22 -13.53 1.13
C ILE A 94 -3.71 -13.35 2.57
N GLU A 95 -2.81 -13.00 3.49
CA GLU A 95 -3.15 -12.84 4.89
C GLU A 95 -4.08 -11.64 5.13
N PHE A 96 -3.87 -10.53 4.42
CA PHE A 96 -4.79 -9.39 4.47
C PHE A 96 -6.19 -9.78 3.99
N LEU A 97 -6.29 -10.45 2.84
CA LEU A 97 -7.57 -10.89 2.29
C LEU A 97 -8.28 -11.89 3.22
N ARG A 98 -7.53 -12.80 3.86
CA ARG A 98 -8.07 -13.71 4.88
C ARG A 98 -8.70 -12.92 6.03
N LEU A 99 -7.96 -11.98 6.63
CA LEU A 99 -8.47 -11.16 7.72
C LEU A 99 -9.64 -10.27 7.30
N ALA A 100 -9.61 -9.70 6.09
CA ALA A 100 -10.68 -8.85 5.57
C ALA A 100 -11.98 -9.63 5.31
N ARG A 101 -11.87 -10.94 5.02
CA ARG A 101 -13.02 -11.84 4.91
C ARG A 101 -13.67 -12.12 6.26
N GLU A 102 -12.87 -12.19 7.32
CA GLU A 102 -13.34 -12.40 8.71
C GLU A 102 -13.89 -11.10 9.30
N GLU A 103 -13.21 -9.97 9.07
CA GLU A 103 -13.56 -8.66 9.59
C GLU A 103 -13.31 -7.56 8.55
N ILE A 104 -14.37 -7.10 7.89
CA ILE A 104 -14.33 -6.00 6.89
C ILE A 104 -13.68 -4.72 7.47
N GLY A 105 -13.79 -4.50 8.78
CA GLY A 105 -13.20 -3.36 9.49
C GLY A 105 -11.68 -3.25 9.33
N VAL A 106 -10.97 -4.36 9.07
CA VAL A 106 -9.53 -4.38 8.78
C VAL A 106 -9.21 -3.53 7.54
N ALA A 107 -10.02 -3.63 6.49
CA ALA A 107 -9.83 -2.86 5.25
C ALA A 107 -9.97 -1.35 5.48
N ARG A 108 -10.92 -0.94 6.32
CA ARG A 108 -11.09 0.47 6.72
C ARG A 108 -9.87 0.99 7.47
N ARG A 109 -9.37 0.23 8.46
CA ARG A 109 -8.16 0.61 9.22
C ARG A 109 -6.95 0.76 8.29
N LEU A 110 -6.79 -0.18 7.36
CA LEU A 110 -5.72 -0.16 6.36
C LEU A 110 -5.81 1.06 5.43
N ALA A 111 -7.00 1.39 4.92
CA ALA A 111 -7.22 2.55 4.06
C ALA A 111 -6.98 3.87 4.80
N ILE A 112 -7.51 4.02 6.02
CA ILE A 112 -7.24 5.18 6.88
C ILE A 112 -5.73 5.33 7.07
N ARG A 113 -5.01 4.25 7.36
CA ARG A 113 -3.56 4.33 7.57
C ARG A 113 -2.78 4.76 6.32
N ALA A 114 -3.20 4.30 5.15
CA ALA A 114 -2.62 4.75 3.89
C ALA A 114 -2.82 6.26 3.67
N LEU A 115 -3.92 6.83 4.19
CA LEU A 115 -4.25 8.27 4.12
C LEU A 115 -3.60 9.11 5.22
N SER A 116 -3.49 8.60 6.45
CA SER A 116 -3.18 9.41 7.65
C SER A 116 -1.75 9.95 7.76
N PHE A 117 -0.79 9.45 6.98
CA PHE A 117 0.61 9.84 7.11
C PHE A 117 1.24 10.31 5.80
N PRO A 118 1.69 11.58 5.70
CA PRO A 118 2.69 11.94 4.73
C PRO A 118 3.95 11.12 5.03
N TYR A 119 4.49 10.44 4.02
CA TYR A 119 5.71 9.63 4.14
C TYR A 119 6.86 10.53 4.57
N ILE A 120 7.24 10.44 5.84
CA ILE A 120 8.60 10.80 6.27
C ILE A 120 9.44 9.63 5.77
N VAL A 121 10.27 9.86 4.74
CA VAL A 121 11.37 8.93 4.46
C VAL A 121 12.13 8.86 5.78
N LYS A 122 12.13 7.71 6.47
CA LYS A 122 13.21 7.48 7.42
C LYS A 122 14.46 7.39 6.54
N GLU A 123 15.22 8.48 6.49
CA GLU A 123 16.63 8.40 6.16
C GLU A 123 17.20 7.45 7.21
N GLU A 124 17.45 6.20 6.81
CA GLU A 124 18.30 5.31 7.59
C GLU A 124 19.69 5.95 7.55
N GLU A 125 20.09 6.59 8.66
CA GLU A 125 21.48 6.99 8.96
C GLU A 125 22.44 5.79 8.91
#